data_AF-A0A103U8Z4-F1
#
_entry.id   AF-A0A103U8Z4-F1
#
_cell.length_a   1.000
_cell.length_b   1.000
_cell.length_c   1.000
_cell.angle_alpha   90.00
_cell.angle_beta   90.00
_cell.angle_gamma   90.00
#
_symmetry.space_group_name_H-M   'P 1'
#
loop_
_entity.id
_entity.type
_entity.pdbx_description
1 polymer ?
#
loop_
_entity_poly.entity_id
_entity_poly.type
_entity_poly.pdbx_seq_one_letter_code
_entity_poly.pdbx_strand_id
1 'polypeptide(L)'
;MTWTIKFKLNDISQNGTYKLRLALASAQVSDLQVRVNDPNKELPLFSTGIIGGVNAIARHGIQGLYWLFNIDIPGTNLNSDGENAIYLTQEIIETPFRGVMYDYIRLEGPPSSQSISHVCIN
;
A
#
# COMPACT_ATOMS: atom_id res chain seq x y z
N MET A 1 -10.84 -0.75 -11.98
CA MET A 1 -10.53 0.70 -11.99
C MET A 1 -9.19 0.88 -11.32
N THR A 2 -8.36 1.80 -11.81
CA THR A 2 -7.00 2.00 -11.28
C THR A 2 -6.81 3.46 -10.89
N TRP A 3 -6.38 3.67 -9.64
CA TRP A 3 -5.89 4.96 -9.17
C TRP A 3 -4.37 4.99 -9.25
N THR A 4 -3.81 6.14 -9.62
CA THR A 4 -2.37 6.33 -9.77
C THR A 4 -1.90 7.45 -8.86
N ILE A 5 -0.91 7.14 -8.01
CA ILE A 5 -0.25 8.10 -7.13
C ILE A 5 1.16 8.33 -7.67
N LYS A 6 1.44 9.54 -8.14
CA LYS A 6 2.75 9.93 -8.70
C LYS A 6 3.55 10.73 -7.68
N PHE A 7 4.84 10.44 -7.56
CA PHE A 7 5.73 11.11 -6.61
C PHE A 7 7.20 11.03 -7.07
N LYS A 8 8.07 11.83 -6.44
CA LYS A 8 9.52 11.81 -6.67
C LYS A 8 10.26 11.58 -5.35
N LEU A 9 11.37 10.86 -5.41
CA LEU A 9 12.28 10.62 -4.28
C LEU A 9 13.71 10.79 -4.79
N ASN A 10 14.52 11.60 -4.12
CA ASN A 10 15.89 11.90 -4.57
C ASN A 10 16.91 10.91 -4.01
N ASP A 11 16.77 10.51 -2.74
CA ASP A 11 17.77 9.67 -2.04
C ASP A 11 17.18 8.30 -1.69
N ILE A 12 17.09 7.42 -2.69
CA ILE A 12 16.57 6.07 -2.48
C ILE A 12 17.68 5.13 -2.01
N SER A 13 17.56 4.61 -0.80
CA SER A 13 18.33 3.44 -0.36
C SER A 13 17.87 2.19 -1.12
N GLN A 14 18.67 1.76 -2.11
CA GLN A 14 18.39 0.57 -2.94
C GLN A 14 18.34 -0.73 -2.13
N ASN A 15 19.10 -0.80 -1.04
CA ASN A 15 19.07 -1.94 -0.10
C ASN A 15 18.00 -1.77 1.00
N GLY A 16 17.28 -0.65 1.01
CA GLY A 16 16.25 -0.35 1.99
C GLY A 16 14.90 -0.98 1.64
N THR A 17 14.05 -1.14 2.65
CA THR A 17 12.64 -1.48 2.49
C THR A 17 11.79 -0.30 2.93
N TYR A 18 11.01 0.23 2.00
CA TYR A 18 10.02 1.28 2.25
C TYR A 18 8.72 0.64 2.67
N LYS A 19 7.93 1.33 3.49
CA LYS A 19 6.63 0.84 3.95
C LYS A 19 5.51 1.69 3.41
N LEU A 20 4.64 1.10 2.59
CA LEU A 20 3.38 1.70 2.21
C LEU A 20 2.30 1.26 3.20
N ARG A 21 1.84 2.20 4.01
CA ARG A 21 0.69 2.04 4.89
C ARG A 21 -0.57 2.46 4.17
N LEU A 22 -1.54 1.56 4.16
CA LEU A 22 -2.79 1.74 3.45
C LEU A 22 -3.95 1.38 4.38
N ALA A 23 -4.83 2.34 4.63
CA ALA A 23 -6.05 2.16 5.40
C ALA A 23 -7.27 2.33 4.51
N LEU A 24 -8.21 1.38 4.61
CA LEU A 24 -9.52 1.48 3.97
C LEU A 24 -10.58 1.69 5.05
N ALA A 25 -11.37 2.75 4.88
CA ALA A 25 -12.54 3.03 5.72
C ALA A 25 -13.65 1.99 5.52
N SER A 26 -13.73 1.40 4.32
CA SER A 26 -14.70 0.38 3.95
C SER A 26 -14.23 -0.38 2.71
N ALA A 27 -14.68 -1.62 2.56
CA ALA A 27 -14.49 -2.44 1.37
C ALA A 27 -15.73 -3.28 1.12
N GLN A 28 -16.13 -3.39 -0.15
CA GLN A 28 -17.28 -4.19 -0.57
C GLN A 28 -16.89 -5.07 -1.76
N VAL A 29 -16.78 -6.38 -1.49
CA VAL A 29 -16.43 -7.47 -2.43
C VAL A 29 -15.41 -7.01 -3.47
N SER A 30 -14.21 -6.70 -3.00
CA SER A 30 -13.15 -6.11 -3.81
C SER A 30 -11.82 -6.79 -3.52
N ASP A 31 -11.01 -7.01 -4.55
CA ASP A 31 -9.58 -7.25 -4.40
C ASP A 31 -8.81 -6.00 -4.82
N LEU A 32 -8.06 -5.42 -3.89
CA LEU A 32 -7.21 -4.27 -4.12
C LEU A 32 -5.77 -4.74 -4.34
N GLN A 33 -5.26 -4.48 -5.53
CA GLN A 33 -3.91 -4.80 -5.94
C GLN A 33 -3.04 -3.55 -5.97
N VAL A 34 -1.80 -3.68 -5.49
CA VAL A 34 -0.80 -2.61 -5.50
C VAL A 34 0.34 -2.98 -6.44
N ARG A 35 0.65 -2.09 -7.38
CA ARG A 35 1.81 -2.16 -8.27
C ARG A 35 2.66 -0.91 -8.16
N VAL A 36 3.96 -1.03 -8.42
CA VAL A 36 4.93 0.07 -8.33
C VAL A 36 5.69 0.16 -9.64
N ASN A 37 5.70 1.34 -10.25
CA ASN A 37 6.40 1.73 -11.48
C ASN A 37 6.06 0.97 -12.77
N ASP A 38 5.46 -0.21 -12.67
CA ASP A 38 4.90 -0.97 -13.80
C ASP A 38 3.45 -1.37 -13.49
N PRO A 39 2.43 -0.72 -14.10
CA PRO A 39 1.04 -1.05 -13.88
C PRO A 39 0.61 -2.39 -14.49
N ASN A 40 1.40 -2.94 -15.41
CA ASN A 40 1.07 -4.17 -16.16
C ASN A 40 1.87 -5.38 -15.69
N LYS A 41 2.67 -5.23 -14.62
CA LYS A 41 3.41 -6.34 -14.02
C LYS A 41 2.44 -7.47 -13.66
N GLU A 42 2.72 -8.67 -14.18
CA GLU A 42 1.85 -9.84 -14.06
C GLU A 42 1.48 -10.11 -12.59
N LEU A 43 2.49 -10.21 -11.73
CA LEU A 43 2.31 -10.32 -10.29
C LEU A 43 2.27 -8.94 -9.65
N PRO A 44 1.17 -8.55 -8.97
CA PRO A 44 1.17 -7.34 -8.18
C PRO A 44 2.16 -7.48 -7.02
N LEU A 45 2.66 -6.34 -6.52
CA LEU A 45 3.50 -6.35 -5.32
C LEU A 45 2.71 -6.82 -4.10
N PHE A 46 1.42 -6.50 -4.08
CA PHE A 46 0.49 -6.87 -3.02
C PHE A 46 -0.93 -7.02 -3.57
N SER A 47 -1.70 -7.95 -3.02
CA SER A 47 -3.13 -8.13 -3.24
C SER A 47 -3.79 -8.38 -1.89
N THR A 48 -4.97 -7.80 -1.67
CA THR A 48 -5.74 -8.06 -0.45
C THR A 48 -6.41 -9.44 -0.48
N GLY A 49 -6.55 -10.03 -1.67
CA GLY A 49 -7.60 -11.00 -1.93
C GLY A 49 -8.98 -10.34 -1.84
N ILE A 50 -10.04 -11.12 -2.01
CA ILE A 50 -11.41 -10.59 -1.92
C ILE A 50 -11.72 -10.23 -0.46
N ILE A 51 -11.93 -8.94 -0.21
CA ILE A 51 -12.34 -8.38 1.08
C ILE A 51 -13.73 -7.72 0.99
N GLY A 52 -14.43 -7.63 2.13
CA GLY A 52 -15.83 -7.20 2.20
C GLY A 52 -16.84 -8.33 1.97
N GLY A 53 -18.14 -8.05 2.08
CA GLY A 53 -19.21 -9.02 1.76
C GLY A 53 -19.94 -9.72 2.91
N VAL A 54 -19.70 -9.37 4.18
CA VAL A 54 -20.57 -9.83 5.28
C VAL A 54 -21.79 -8.92 5.45
N ASN A 55 -22.98 -9.51 5.39
CA ASN A 55 -24.26 -8.85 5.65
C ASN A 55 -24.24 -8.13 7.01
N ALA A 56 -24.31 -6.80 7.01
CA ALA A 56 -24.51 -5.99 8.21
C ALA A 56 -25.89 -6.23 8.90
N ILE A 57 -26.68 -7.21 8.44
CA ILE A 57 -28.06 -7.52 8.89
C ILE A 57 -28.08 -8.54 10.06
N ALA A 58 -26.94 -8.85 10.69
CA ALA A 58 -26.93 -9.74 11.87
C ALA A 58 -26.36 -9.11 13.15
N ARG A 59 -26.23 -7.78 13.22
CA ARG A 59 -26.01 -7.13 14.52
C ARG A 59 -26.26 -5.63 14.50
N HIS A 60 -27.18 -5.24 15.37
CA HIS A 60 -27.26 -3.93 15.99
C HIS A 60 -26.02 -3.71 16.88
N GLY A 61 -24.81 -3.76 16.31
CA GLY A 61 -23.55 -3.73 17.04
C GLY A 61 -22.31 -3.85 16.16
N ILE A 62 -21.58 -2.74 16.10
CA ILE A 62 -20.14 -2.54 15.80
C ILE A 62 -19.88 -1.78 14.49
N GLN A 63 -19.36 -0.57 14.69
CA GLN A 63 -18.92 0.44 13.73
C GLN A 63 -17.70 -0.05 12.92
N GLY A 64 -17.71 0.22 11.60
CA GLY A 64 -16.54 0.40 10.72
C GLY A 64 -15.40 -0.63 10.82
N LEU A 65 -15.47 -1.71 10.04
CA LEU A 65 -14.31 -2.59 9.82
C LEU A 65 -13.21 -1.79 9.08
N TYR A 66 -12.16 -1.39 9.79
CA TYR A 66 -10.99 -0.72 9.21
C TYR A 66 -10.00 -1.76 8.68
N TRP A 67 -9.65 -1.67 7.40
CA TRP A 67 -8.63 -2.55 6.81
C TRP A 67 -7.29 -1.82 6.82
N LEU A 68 -6.31 -2.36 7.55
CA LEU A 68 -4.96 -1.79 7.64
C LEU A 68 -3.96 -2.73 6.99
N PHE A 69 -3.27 -2.25 5.96
CA PHE A 69 -2.23 -2.98 5.25
C PHE A 69 -0.89 -2.29 5.42
N ASN A 70 0.15 -3.11 5.60
CA ASN A 70 1.54 -2.70 5.65
C ASN A 70 2.29 -3.42 4.54
N ILE A 71 2.61 -2.71 3.48
CA ILE A 71 3.15 -3.27 2.24
C ILE A 71 4.61 -2.87 2.14
N ASP A 72 5.48 -3.88 2.07
CA ASP A 72 6.91 -3.67 1.93
C ASP A 72 7.24 -3.43 0.45
N ILE A 73 7.90 -2.30 0.17
CA ILE A 73 8.37 -1.91 -1.16
C ILE A 73 9.91 -1.93 -1.13
N PRO A 74 10.57 -2.89 -1.79
CA PRO A 74 12.03 -2.87 -1.93
C PRO A 74 12.50 -1.58 -2.62
N GLY A 75 13.62 -1.00 -2.17
CA GLY A 75 14.21 0.18 -2.79
C GLY A 75 14.53 -0.02 -4.26
N THR A 76 14.86 -1.25 -4.66
CA THR A 76 15.07 -1.68 -6.06
C THR A 76 13.84 -1.54 -6.97
N ASN A 77 12.66 -1.38 -6.40
CA ASN A 77 11.44 -1.09 -7.15
C ASN A 77 11.22 0.41 -7.39
N LEU A 78 12.06 1.30 -6.84
CA LEU A 78 11.90 2.75 -6.89
C LEU A 78 13.04 3.44 -7.67
N ASN A 79 12.69 4.51 -8.37
CA ASN A 79 13.59 5.30 -9.21
C ASN A 79 14.10 6.54 -8.45
N SER A 80 15.43 6.65 -8.23
CA SER A 80 16.10 7.80 -7.57
C SER A 80 16.08 9.09 -8.38
N ASP A 81 16.08 8.97 -9.71
CA ASP A 81 16.25 10.11 -10.61
C ASP A 81 15.04 10.28 -11.54
N GLY A 82 13.86 9.83 -11.08
CA GLY A 82 12.66 9.76 -11.91
C GLY A 82 11.35 9.94 -11.13
N GLU A 83 10.26 10.09 -11.89
CA GLU A 83 8.92 9.96 -11.35
C GLU A 83 8.65 8.49 -11.01
N ASN A 84 8.14 8.26 -9.81
CA ASN A 84 7.63 6.99 -9.37
C ASN A 84 6.10 7.01 -9.40
N ALA A 85 5.49 5.85 -9.57
CA ALA A 85 4.06 5.69 -9.53
C ALA A 85 3.66 4.45 -8.71
N ILE A 86 2.69 4.63 -7.81
CA ILE A 86 1.95 3.52 -7.18
C ILE A 86 0.60 3.41 -7.87
N TYR A 87 0.26 2.21 -8.32
CA TYR A 87 -1.01 1.88 -8.95
C TYR A 87 -1.86 1.04 -8.01
N LEU A 88 -3.07 1.52 -7.75
CA LEU A 88 -4.06 0.87 -6.89
C LEU A 88 -5.20 0.38 -7.78
N THR A 89 -5.17 -0.90 -8.14
CA THR A 89 -6.11 -1.51 -9.08
C THR A 89 -7.13 -2.35 -8.33
N GLN A 90 -8.41 -2.13 -8.62
CA GLN A 90 -9.51 -3.00 -8.18
C GLN A 90 -9.86 -3.95 -9.30
N GLU A 91 -9.65 -5.26 -9.09
CA GLU A 91 -9.79 -6.29 -10.12
C GLU A 91 -11.25 -6.73 -10.35
N ILE A 92 -12.12 -6.56 -9.34
CA ILE A 92 -13.53 -6.99 -9.42
C ILE A 92 -14.45 -5.78 -9.62
N ILE A 93 -15.00 -5.60 -10.82
CA ILE A 93 -16.08 -4.65 -11.10
C ILE A 93 -17.18 -5.36 -11.91
N GLU A 94 -18.00 -6.16 -11.24
CA GLU A 94 -19.19 -6.76 -11.86
C GLU A 94 -20.46 -5.92 -11.61
N THR A 95 -20.45 -5.01 -10.62
CA THR A 95 -21.62 -4.22 -10.22
C THR A 95 -21.21 -2.85 -9.66
N PRO A 96 -22.04 -1.79 -9.79
CA PRO A 96 -21.69 -0.42 -9.36
C PRO A 96 -21.50 -0.23 -7.84
N PHE A 97 -21.83 -1.23 -7.03
CA PHE A 97 -21.72 -1.17 -5.57
C PHE A 97 -20.49 -1.90 -5.00
N ARG A 98 -19.56 -2.36 -5.84
CA ARG A 98 -18.29 -2.96 -5.40
C ARG A 98 -17.18 -1.93 -5.44
N GLY A 99 -16.37 -1.88 -4.39
CA GLY A 99 -15.25 -0.95 -4.29
C GLY A 99 -14.67 -0.84 -2.89
N VAL A 100 -13.72 0.08 -2.73
CA VAL A 100 -13.07 0.40 -1.46
C VAL A 100 -13.14 1.91 -1.26
N MET A 101 -13.25 2.33 -0.01
CA MET A 101 -13.11 3.72 0.39
C MET A 101 -11.79 3.86 1.14
N TYR A 102 -10.91 4.72 0.64
CA TYR A 102 -9.63 5.00 1.27
C TYR A 102 -9.83 5.94 2.46
N ASP A 103 -9.13 5.66 3.56
CA ASP A 103 -9.00 6.60 4.67
C ASP A 103 -7.63 7.27 4.68
N TYR A 104 -6.57 6.45 4.62
CA TYR A 104 -5.22 6.93 4.86
C TYR A 104 -4.19 6.18 4.00
N ILE A 105 -3.25 6.93 3.41
CA ILE A 105 -2.13 6.39 2.63
C ILE A 105 -0.86 7.12 3.07
N ARG A 106 0.18 6.37 3.47
CA ARG A 106 1.50 6.92 3.83
C ARG A 106 2.61 6.03 3.31
N LEU A 107 3.60 6.64 2.66
CA LEU A 107 4.87 5.99 2.31
C LEU A 107 5.93 6.40 3.34
N GLU A 108 6.60 5.41 3.93
CA GLU A 108 7.68 5.60 4.91
C GLU A 108 9.01 5.12 4.33
N GLY A 109 10.07 5.89 4.57
CA GLY A 109 11.45 5.49 4.26
C GLY A 109 11.95 4.38 5.18
N PRO A 110 13.02 3.67 4.78
CA PRO A 110 13.70 2.70 5.65
C PRO A 110 14.24 3.39 6.91
N PRO A 111 14.39 2.66 8.03
CA PRO A 111 15.02 3.22 9.22
C PRO A 111 16.43 3.70 8.87
N SER A 112 16.82 4.88 9.38
CA SER A 112 18.19 5.36 9.22
C SER A 112 19.14 4.37 9.89
N SER A 113 20.20 3.97 9.20
CA SER A 113 21.34 3.30 9.82
C SER A 113 21.98 4.26 10.81
N GLN A 114 21.52 4.29 12.06
CA GLN A 114 22.33 4.83 13.14
C GLN A 114 23.49 3.86 13.30
N SER A 115 24.62 4.19 12.67
CA SER A 115 25.89 3.59 13.03
C SER A 115 26.11 3.92 14.50
N ILE A 116 25.90 2.94 15.38
CA ILE A 116 26.31 3.04 16.77
C ILE A 116 27.84 3.06 16.70
N SER A 117 28.43 4.25 16.59
CA SER A 117 29.82 4.43 16.95
C SER A 117 29.88 4.11 18.44
N HIS A 118 30.35 2.91 18.78
CA HIS A 118 30.90 2.65 20.09
C HIS A 118 32.05 3.66 20.27
N VAL A 119 31.76 4.78 20.92
CA VAL A 119 32.78 5.66 21.46
C VAL A 119 33.34 4.91 22.66
N CYS A 120 34.37 4.11 22.42
CA CYS A 120 35.25 3.66 23.48
C CYS A 120 35.98 4.89 24.00
N ILE A 121 35.52 5.42 25.13
CA ILE A 121 36.25 6.40 25.93
C ILE A 121 37.37 5.62 26.64
N ASN A 122 38.62 5.91 26.26
CA ASN A 122 39.83 5.49 26.98
C ASN A 122 39.93 6.20 28.32
#